data_AF-A0A0G0VU08-F1
#
_entry.id   AF-A0A0G0VU08-F1
#
_cell.length_a   1.000
_cell.length_b   1.000
_cell.length_c   1.000
_cell.angle_alpha   90.00
_cell.angle_beta   90.00
_cell.angle_gamma   90.00
#
_symmetry.space_group_name_H-M   'P 1'
#
loop_
_entity.id
_entity.type
_entity.pdbx_description
1 polymer ?
#
loop_
_entity_poly.entity_id
_entity_poly.type
_entity_poly.pdbx_seq_one_letter_code
_entity_poly.pdbx_strand_id
1 'polypeptide(L)'
;MEENNISNTATEDTVSAAKIEKPKKNIRGNKKVRLGVIIFLLAVVAVLFIVWEKARIALAVAFVALLAALGMEVSNNDWDLQKLIQTKSFEQSEVTRDESGNVLFDVFGNTTTDSTKGKASNDYNCDDFTTKSEAQNFYIKVGGLGNDVNRLDGDKDGEACESLPAGR
;
A
#
# COMPACT_ATOMS: atom_id res chain seq x y z
N MET A 1 -58.25 -4.91 -27.70
CA MET A 1 -58.49 -5.06 -29.15
C MET A 1 -57.41 -4.21 -29.78
N GLU A 2 -56.22 -4.73 -30.08
CA GLU A 2 -55.95 -5.79 -31.06
C GLU A 2 -54.82 -6.71 -30.55
N GLU A 3 -55.02 -8.01 -30.65
CA GLU A 3 -53.95 -9.00 -30.67
C GLU A 3 -53.27 -8.93 -32.03
N ASN A 4 -51.97 -9.24 -32.13
CA ASN A 4 -51.47 -10.02 -33.26
C ASN A 4 -50.17 -10.76 -32.90
N ASN A 5 -50.31 -12.06 -33.10
CA ASN A 5 -49.46 -13.21 -32.84
C ASN A 5 -48.49 -13.44 -34.02
N ILE A 6 -47.68 -14.51 -33.92
CA ILE A 6 -46.86 -15.20 -34.95
C ILE A 6 -45.37 -14.85 -34.79
N SER A 7 -44.48 -15.67 -34.19
CA SER A 7 -44.15 -17.11 -34.31
C SER A 7 -42.82 -17.28 -35.03
N ASN A 8 -41.91 -17.99 -34.35
CA ASN A 8 -40.79 -18.78 -34.84
C ASN A 8 -39.68 -18.06 -35.62
N THR A 9 -38.43 -18.25 -35.21
CA THR A 9 -37.60 -19.37 -35.73
C THR A 9 -36.21 -19.28 -35.10
N ALA A 10 -35.75 -20.41 -34.57
CA ALA A 10 -34.38 -20.63 -34.14
C ALA A 10 -33.44 -20.58 -35.36
N THR A 11 -32.38 -19.80 -35.26
CA THR A 11 -31.18 -19.89 -36.12
C THR A 11 -30.00 -19.67 -35.18
N GLU A 12 -29.41 -20.76 -34.71
CA GLU A 12 -28.31 -21.47 -35.37
C GLU A 12 -26.97 -20.91 -34.87
N ASP A 13 -26.32 -21.77 -34.11
CA ASP A 13 -25.00 -21.63 -33.54
C ASP A 13 -23.97 -21.34 -34.64
N THR A 14 -23.48 -20.11 -34.69
CA THR A 14 -22.17 -19.83 -35.27
C THR A 14 -21.26 -19.29 -34.17
N VAL A 15 -20.65 -20.22 -33.45
CA VAL A 15 -19.51 -19.98 -32.56
C VAL A 15 -18.33 -19.51 -33.43
N SER A 16 -18.29 -18.21 -33.69
CA SER A 16 -17.11 -17.53 -34.22
C SER A 16 -16.05 -17.52 -33.14
N ALA A 17 -14.93 -18.19 -33.43
CA ALA A 17 -13.75 -18.32 -32.60
C ALA A 17 -13.35 -16.99 -31.92
N ALA A 18 -13.72 -16.85 -30.65
CA ALA A 18 -13.12 -15.87 -29.76
C ALA A 18 -11.64 -16.23 -29.62
N LYS A 19 -10.79 -15.49 -30.33
CA LYS A 19 -9.35 -15.44 -30.10
C LYS A 19 -9.15 -15.11 -28.63
N ILE A 20 -8.76 -16.09 -27.82
CA ILE A 20 -8.37 -15.87 -26.43
C ILE A 20 -7.09 -15.03 -26.48
N GLU A 21 -7.24 -13.70 -26.43
CA GLU A 21 -6.14 -12.82 -26.10
C GLU A 21 -5.73 -13.17 -24.67
N LYS A 22 -4.59 -13.88 -24.55
CA LYS A 22 -3.98 -14.17 -23.25
C LYS A 22 -3.93 -12.85 -22.47
N PRO A 23 -4.48 -12.77 -21.25
CA PRO A 23 -4.44 -11.54 -20.49
C PRO A 23 -2.98 -11.09 -20.40
N LYS A 24 -2.70 -9.88 -20.88
CA LYS A 24 -1.37 -9.28 -20.87
C LYS A 24 -0.97 -9.18 -19.40
N LYS A 25 -0.25 -10.17 -18.90
CA LYS A 25 0.13 -10.25 -17.49
C LYS A 25 0.96 -9.00 -17.22
N ASN A 26 0.42 -8.07 -16.45
CA ASN A 26 1.12 -6.86 -16.05
C ASN A 26 2.33 -7.31 -15.21
N ILE A 27 3.51 -7.35 -15.84
CA ILE A 27 4.79 -7.70 -15.18
C ILE A 27 5.22 -6.56 -14.24
N ARG A 28 4.60 -5.39 -14.38
CA ARG A 28 4.84 -4.19 -13.57
C ARG A 28 4.39 -4.43 -12.12
N GLY A 29 5.35 -4.49 -11.20
CA GLY A 29 5.11 -4.56 -9.76
C GLY A 29 5.45 -5.88 -9.07
N ASN A 30 5.98 -6.88 -9.79
CA ASN A 30 6.41 -8.11 -9.13
C ASN A 30 7.79 -7.93 -8.45
N LYS A 31 7.81 -8.00 -7.11
CA LYS A 31 9.04 -7.94 -6.29
C LYS A 31 10.12 -8.90 -6.79
N LYS A 32 9.76 -10.13 -7.15
CA LYS A 32 10.72 -11.14 -7.65
C LYS A 32 11.38 -10.71 -8.97
N VAL A 33 10.63 -9.99 -9.82
CA VAL A 33 11.15 -9.48 -11.09
C VAL A 33 12.09 -8.29 -10.84
N ARG A 34 11.71 -7.35 -9.97
CA ARG A 34 12.57 -6.21 -9.59
C ARG A 34 13.89 -6.69 -8.97
N LEU A 35 13.81 -7.61 -8.02
CA LEU A 35 14.97 -8.23 -7.40
C LEU A 35 15.84 -8.96 -8.44
N GLY A 36 15.23 -9.73 -9.34
CA GLY A 36 15.94 -10.40 -10.44
C GLY A 36 16.66 -9.43 -11.37
N VAL A 37 16.04 -8.29 -11.70
CA VAL A 37 16.67 -7.23 -12.51
C VAL A 37 17.84 -6.58 -11.79
N ILE A 38 17.71 -6.26 -10.49
CA ILE A 38 18.81 -5.65 -9.71
C ILE A 38 20.01 -6.61 -9.62
N ILE A 39 19.76 -7.90 -9.33
CA ILE A 39 20.82 -8.92 -9.27
C ILE A 39 21.52 -9.06 -10.62
N PHE A 40 20.75 -9.09 -11.73
CA PHE A 40 21.32 -9.14 -13.07
C PHE A 40 22.20 -7.91 -13.37
N LEU A 41 21.74 -6.70 -13.02
CA LEU A 41 22.51 -5.47 -13.21
C LEU A 41 23.80 -5.47 -12.39
N LEU A 42 23.78 -5.94 -11.14
CA LEU A 42 24.97 -6.09 -10.32
C LEU A 42 25.98 -7.05 -10.95
N ALA A 43 25.53 -8.18 -11.51
CA ALA A 43 26.39 -9.12 -12.21
C ALA A 43 27.03 -8.50 -13.47
N VAL A 44 26.24 -7.75 -14.26
CA VAL A 44 26.76 -7.03 -15.44
C VAL A 44 27.80 -5.98 -15.04
N VAL A 45 27.51 -5.18 -14.00
CA VAL A 45 28.46 -4.17 -13.49
C VAL A 45 29.74 -4.82 -12.97
N ALA A 46 29.65 -5.96 -12.27
CA ALA A 46 30.80 -6.71 -11.80
C ALA A 46 31.68 -7.23 -12.96
N VAL A 47 31.07 -7.76 -14.03
CA VAL A 47 31.79 -8.19 -15.23
C VAL A 47 32.45 -6.99 -15.93
N LEU A 48 31.73 -5.88 -16.11
CA LEU A 48 32.27 -4.66 -16.70
C LEU A 48 33.41 -4.06 -15.87
N PHE A 49 33.37 -4.20 -14.54
CA PHE A 49 34.42 -3.71 -13.65
C PHE A 49 35.76 -4.45 -13.87
N ILE A 50 35.68 -5.74 -14.21
CA ILE A 50 36.84 -6.57 -14.54
C ILE A 50 37.36 -6.23 -15.95
N VAL A 51 36.47 -6.06 -16.94
CA VAL A 51 36.84 -5.88 -18.35
C VAL A 51 37.21 -4.42 -18.70
N TRP A 52 36.69 -3.43 -17.98
CA TRP A 52 36.76 -2.03 -18.36
C TRP A 52 37.44 -1.15 -17.29
N GLU A 53 38.76 -1.27 -17.19
CA GLU A 53 39.57 -0.64 -16.13
C GLU A 53 39.41 0.89 -16.06
N LYS A 54 39.26 1.55 -17.21
CA LYS A 54 39.11 3.02 -17.31
C LYS A 54 37.80 3.53 -16.71
N ALA A 55 36.78 2.68 -16.63
CA ALA A 55 35.47 3.02 -16.08
C ALA A 55 35.31 2.58 -14.61
N ARG A 56 36.33 1.97 -13.98
CA ARG A 56 36.22 1.38 -12.63
C ARG A 56 35.65 2.33 -11.58
N ILE A 57 36.07 3.59 -11.57
CA ILE A 57 35.57 4.57 -10.57
C ILE A 57 34.06 4.79 -10.77
N ALA A 58 33.61 5.00 -12.01
CA ALA A 58 32.19 5.18 -12.31
C ALA A 58 31.38 3.90 -12.01
N LEU A 59 31.94 2.73 -12.33
CA LEU A 59 31.32 1.43 -12.05
C LEU A 59 31.24 1.13 -10.53
N ALA A 60 32.23 1.56 -9.74
CA ALA A 60 32.20 1.44 -8.28
C ALA A 60 31.07 2.28 -7.67
N VAL A 61 30.89 3.53 -8.14
CA VAL A 61 29.77 4.38 -7.70
C VAL A 61 28.43 3.75 -8.09
N ALA A 62 28.30 3.26 -9.33
CA ALA A 62 27.10 2.58 -9.79
C ALA A 62 26.82 1.30 -8.98
N PHE A 63 27.85 0.54 -8.63
CA PHE A 63 27.74 -0.67 -7.82
C PHE A 63 27.23 -0.35 -6.40
N VAL A 64 27.80 0.67 -5.74
CA VAL A 64 27.32 1.12 -4.43
C VAL A 64 25.86 1.59 -4.48
N ALA A 65 25.48 2.35 -5.51
CA ALA A 65 24.09 2.77 -5.70
C ALA A 65 23.14 1.57 -5.91
N LEU A 66 23.54 0.58 -6.70
CA LEU A 66 22.76 -0.64 -6.92
C LEU A 66 22.67 -1.50 -5.65
N LEU A 67 23.70 -1.54 -4.82
CA LEU A 67 23.65 -2.21 -3.51
C LEU A 67 22.69 -1.53 -2.54
N ALA A 68 22.66 -0.19 -2.51
CA ALA A 68 21.68 0.56 -1.73
C ALA A 68 20.24 0.27 -2.20
N ALA A 69 20.03 0.23 -3.53
CA ALA A 69 18.75 -0.15 -4.12
C ALA A 69 18.36 -1.61 -3.79
N LEU A 70 19.33 -2.54 -3.83
CA LEU A 70 19.12 -3.93 -3.43
C LEU A 70 18.71 -4.03 -1.96
N GLY A 71 19.36 -3.27 -1.08
CA GLY A 71 19.03 -3.21 0.35
C GLY A 71 17.58 -2.79 0.59
N MET A 72 17.12 -1.75 -0.11
CA MET A 72 15.72 -1.29 -0.06
C MET A 72 14.72 -2.28 -0.66
N GLU A 73 15.08 -3.00 -1.73
CA GLU A 73 14.17 -3.99 -2.34
C GLU A 73 14.06 -5.28 -1.50
N VAL A 74 15.14 -5.66 -0.79
CA VAL A 74 15.14 -6.86 0.07
C VAL A 74 14.42 -6.63 1.37
N SER A 75 14.62 -5.47 2.02
CA SER A 75 14.18 -5.21 3.39
C SER A 75 12.66 -5.25 3.58
N ASN A 76 11.83 -5.16 2.52
CA ASN A 76 10.36 -5.13 2.61
C ASN A 76 9.81 -4.04 3.57
N ASN A 77 10.66 -3.15 4.07
CA ASN A 77 10.31 -2.16 5.08
C ASN A 77 9.98 -0.85 4.39
N ASP A 78 8.78 -0.35 4.65
CA ASP A 78 8.36 0.99 4.28
C ASP A 78 8.85 1.92 5.41
N TRP A 79 10.04 2.50 5.21
CA TRP A 79 10.57 3.47 6.15
C TRP A 79 9.87 4.80 5.92
N ASP A 80 9.11 5.26 6.90
CA ASP A 80 8.43 6.53 6.83
C ASP A 80 9.46 7.66 6.90
N LEU A 81 9.82 8.19 5.72
CA LEU A 81 10.82 9.25 5.55
C LEU A 81 10.45 10.51 6.35
N GLN A 82 9.17 10.80 6.51
CA GLN A 82 8.70 11.97 7.25
C GLN A 82 8.95 11.79 8.74
N LYS A 83 8.63 10.61 9.28
CA LYS A 83 8.96 10.25 10.68
C LYS A 83 10.45 10.23 10.93
N LEU A 84 11.24 9.69 9.99
CA LEU A 84 12.70 9.64 10.07
C LEU A 84 13.32 11.03 10.14
N ILE A 85 12.82 11.98 9.33
CA ILE A 85 13.32 13.36 9.34
C ILE A 85 12.95 14.08 10.65
N GLN A 86 11.76 13.82 11.19
CA GLN A 86 11.28 14.45 12.43
C GLN A 86 11.98 13.89 13.68
N THR A 87 12.09 12.56 13.80
CA THR A 87 12.59 11.90 15.01
C THR A 87 14.08 11.59 14.94
N LYS A 88 14.67 11.57 13.74
CA LYS A 88 16.04 11.08 13.47
C LYS A 88 16.29 9.66 13.99
N SER A 89 15.23 8.86 14.17
CA SER A 89 15.28 7.50 14.70
C SER A 89 14.69 6.50 13.71
N PHE A 90 15.49 5.49 13.35
CA PHE A 90 15.08 4.42 12.44
C PHE A 90 14.07 3.46 13.10
N GLU A 91 14.19 3.20 14.41
CA GLU A 91 13.26 2.32 15.13
C GLU A 91 11.85 2.92 15.22
N GLN A 92 11.75 4.25 15.33
CA GLN A 92 10.45 4.95 15.42
C GLN A 92 9.76 5.18 14.07
N SER A 93 10.43 4.83 12.97
CA SER A 93 9.97 5.10 11.60
C SER A 93 9.69 3.81 10.82
N GLU A 94 9.67 2.68 11.51
CA GLU A 94 9.25 1.40 10.95
C GLU A 94 7.72 1.36 10.88
N VAL A 95 7.19 1.26 9.65
CA VAL A 95 5.76 1.05 9.41
C VAL A 95 5.57 -0.40 8.97
N THR A 96 5.12 -1.24 9.89
CA THR A 96 4.84 -2.65 9.58
C THR A 96 3.47 -2.79 8.94
N ARG A 97 3.37 -3.69 7.94
CA ARG A 97 2.12 -4.01 7.23
C ARG A 97 1.71 -5.45 7.51
N ASP A 98 0.41 -5.71 7.43
CA ASP A 98 -0.13 -7.07 7.51
C ASP A 98 0.18 -7.88 6.22
N GLU A 99 -0.24 -9.15 6.17
CA GLU A 99 -0.07 -10.02 4.99
C GLU A 99 -0.74 -9.48 3.72
N SER A 100 -1.73 -8.58 3.87
CA SER A 100 -2.45 -7.91 2.79
C SER A 100 -1.82 -6.59 2.36
N GLY A 101 -0.78 -6.13 3.07
CA GLY A 101 -0.09 -4.87 2.80
C GLY A 101 -0.76 -3.63 3.42
N ASN A 102 -1.68 -3.80 4.37
CA ASN A 102 -2.32 -2.68 5.06
C ASN A 102 -1.52 -2.29 6.32
N VAL A 103 -1.48 -0.99 6.61
CA VAL A 103 -0.98 -0.47 7.88
C VAL A 103 -2.12 -0.54 8.87
N LEU A 104 -1.97 -1.35 9.92
CA LEU A 104 -2.97 -1.47 10.98
C LEU A 104 -2.67 -0.47 12.09
N PHE A 105 -3.71 0.18 12.60
CA PHE A 105 -3.65 1.06 13.76
C PHE A 105 -4.38 0.39 14.91
N ASP A 106 -3.94 0.62 16.14
CA ASP A 106 -4.71 0.29 17.35
C ASP A 106 -5.75 1.38 17.64
N VAL A 107 -6.60 1.16 18.65
CA VAL A 107 -7.62 2.14 19.08
C VAL A 107 -7.03 3.50 19.53
N PHE A 108 -5.73 3.53 19.85
CA PHE A 108 -5.02 4.74 20.25
C PHE A 108 -4.33 5.43 19.06
N GLY A 109 -4.47 4.91 17.84
CA GLY A 109 -3.90 5.45 16.61
C GLY A 109 -2.40 5.15 16.44
N ASN A 110 -1.85 4.16 17.14
CA ASN A 110 -0.48 3.70 16.95
C ASN A 110 -0.46 2.51 15.98
N THR A 111 0.59 2.39 15.19
CA THR A 111 0.76 1.25 14.27
C THR A 111 0.93 -0.06 15.04
N THR A 112 0.23 -1.11 14.63
CA THR A 112 0.31 -2.46 15.22
C THR A 112 0.44 -3.52 14.13
N THR A 113 1.04 -4.66 14.47
CA THR A 113 1.08 -5.86 13.62
C THR A 113 0.03 -6.89 14.00
N ASP A 114 -0.66 -6.66 15.12
CA ASP A 114 -1.67 -7.57 15.66
C ASP A 114 -3.05 -7.24 15.06
N SER A 115 -3.46 -8.04 14.08
CA SER A 115 -4.77 -7.91 13.42
C SER A 115 -5.96 -8.18 14.33
N THR A 116 -5.74 -8.67 15.55
CA THR A 116 -6.81 -8.81 16.56
C THR A 116 -6.99 -7.56 17.41
N LYS A 117 -5.99 -6.66 17.43
CA LYS A 117 -5.99 -5.43 18.22
C LYS A 117 -6.03 -4.16 17.38
N GLY A 118 -5.87 -4.28 16.06
CA GLY A 118 -5.87 -3.16 15.15
C GLY A 118 -6.54 -3.45 13.83
N LYS A 119 -7.03 -2.38 13.20
CA LYS A 119 -7.67 -2.41 11.89
C LYS A 119 -6.96 -1.44 10.95
N ALA A 120 -7.24 -1.52 9.65
CA ALA A 120 -6.76 -0.50 8.74
C ALA A 120 -7.34 0.86 9.14
N SER A 121 -6.61 1.95 8.83
CA SER A 121 -7.03 3.29 9.26
C SER A 121 -8.47 3.58 8.87
N ASN A 122 -8.93 3.14 7.69
CA ASN A 122 -10.26 3.37 7.09
C ASN A 122 -11.39 2.45 7.60
N ASP A 123 -11.10 1.55 8.54
CA ASP A 123 -12.05 0.56 9.06
C ASP A 123 -12.56 0.93 10.47
N TYR A 124 -12.18 2.10 10.97
CA TYR A 124 -12.58 2.60 12.29
C TYR A 124 -13.88 3.38 12.22
N ASN A 125 -14.75 3.19 13.21
CA ASN A 125 -15.99 3.94 13.38
C ASN A 125 -16.15 4.45 14.83
N CYS A 126 -17.17 5.25 15.10
CA CYS A 126 -17.41 5.77 16.44
C CYS A 126 -17.74 4.69 17.49
N ASP A 127 -18.24 3.53 17.08
CA ASP A 127 -18.55 2.42 17.99
C ASP A 127 -17.29 1.69 18.47
N ASP A 128 -16.15 1.89 17.80
CA ASP A 128 -14.86 1.34 18.20
C ASP A 128 -14.23 2.07 19.40
N PHE A 129 -14.79 3.20 19.82
CA PHE A 129 -14.25 4.04 20.89
C PHE A 129 -15.20 4.12 22.07
N THR A 130 -14.65 4.13 23.28
CA THR A 130 -15.48 4.24 24.50
C THR A 130 -15.80 5.69 24.82
N THR A 131 -14.92 6.63 24.45
CA THR A 131 -15.05 8.05 24.80
C THR A 131 -14.71 8.95 23.62
N LYS A 132 -15.28 10.17 23.63
CA LYS A 132 -14.96 11.21 22.65
C LYS A 132 -13.46 11.52 22.65
N SER A 133 -12.80 11.56 23.81
CA SER A 133 -11.37 11.86 23.90
C SER A 133 -10.50 10.80 23.20
N GLU A 134 -10.88 9.53 23.32
CA GLU A 134 -10.20 8.41 22.64
C GLU A 134 -10.35 8.53 21.12
N ALA A 135 -11.59 8.73 20.64
CA ALA A 135 -11.89 8.94 19.23
C ALA A 135 -11.17 10.16 18.66
N GLN A 136 -11.14 11.28 19.39
CA GLN A 136 -10.45 12.50 18.99
C GLN A 136 -8.93 12.29 18.84
N ASN A 137 -8.32 11.58 19.79
CA ASN A 137 -6.89 11.29 19.73
C ASN A 137 -6.54 10.40 18.53
N PHE A 138 -7.36 9.39 18.26
CA PHE A 138 -7.22 8.55 17.08
C PHE A 138 -7.35 9.40 15.80
N TYR A 139 -8.43 10.18 15.68
CA TYR A 139 -8.71 11.06 14.55
C TYR A 139 -7.53 11.98 14.21
N ILE A 140 -6.98 12.69 15.21
CA ILE A 140 -5.85 13.60 15.02
C ILE A 140 -4.59 12.85 14.56
N LYS A 141 -4.34 11.64 15.08
CA LYS A 141 -3.14 10.86 14.76
C LYS A 141 -3.17 10.28 13.35
N VAL A 142 -4.32 9.81 12.88
CA VAL A 142 -4.42 9.10 11.58
C VAL A 142 -4.70 10.02 10.40
N GLY A 143 -5.13 11.26 10.62
CA GLY A 143 -5.35 12.19 9.52
C GLY A 143 -6.02 13.53 9.84
N GLY A 144 -6.92 13.55 10.84
CA GLY A 144 -7.72 14.71 11.19
C GLY A 144 -8.53 15.26 10.01
N LEU A 145 -8.82 16.57 10.04
CA LEU A 145 -9.59 17.28 9.00
C LEU A 145 -9.00 17.15 7.59
N GLY A 146 -7.69 16.94 7.48
CA GLY A 146 -7.01 16.77 6.19
C GLY A 146 -7.21 15.38 5.57
N ASN A 147 -7.58 14.38 6.37
CA ASN A 147 -7.71 13.00 5.94
C ASN A 147 -8.68 12.19 6.84
N ASP A 148 -9.95 12.62 6.89
CA ASP A 148 -11.02 11.90 7.60
C ASP A 148 -11.59 10.75 6.76
N VAL A 149 -10.78 9.70 6.55
CA VAL A 149 -11.19 8.53 5.75
C VAL A 149 -12.34 7.77 6.42
N ASN A 150 -12.39 7.82 7.76
CA ASN A 150 -13.35 7.11 8.60
C ASN A 150 -14.67 7.83 8.78
N ARG A 151 -14.74 9.11 8.40
CA ARG A 151 -15.89 9.98 8.69
C ARG A 151 -16.20 10.01 10.19
N LEU A 152 -15.16 10.01 11.02
CA LEU A 152 -15.33 10.17 12.48
C LEU A 152 -15.84 11.57 12.81
N ASP A 153 -15.51 12.55 11.97
CA ASP A 153 -15.94 13.94 12.04
C ASP A 153 -16.88 14.21 10.85
N GLY A 154 -18.14 13.83 11.03
CA GLY A 154 -19.12 13.74 9.95
C GLY A 154 -19.51 15.10 9.34
N ASP A 155 -19.49 16.15 10.14
CA ASP A 155 -19.82 17.53 9.80
C ASP A 155 -18.57 18.42 9.59
N LYS A 156 -17.38 17.89 9.88
CA LYS A 156 -16.06 18.45 9.54
C LYS A 156 -15.73 19.71 10.31
N ASP A 157 -16.12 19.77 11.58
CA ASP A 157 -15.83 20.89 12.47
C ASP A 157 -14.52 20.70 13.25
N GLY A 158 -13.91 19.52 13.16
CA GLY A 158 -12.67 19.12 13.83
C GLY A 158 -12.89 18.25 15.07
N GLU A 159 -14.14 17.97 15.44
CA GLU A 159 -14.52 17.17 16.60
C GLU A 159 -15.03 15.79 16.18
N ALA A 160 -14.26 14.75 16.49
CA ALA A 160 -14.63 13.38 16.14
C ALA A 160 -15.64 12.80 17.14
N CYS A 161 -16.63 12.07 16.60
CA CYS A 161 -17.58 11.24 17.36
C CYS A 161 -18.23 11.97 18.55
N GLU A 162 -18.76 13.16 18.32
CA GLU A 162 -19.37 14.01 19.36
C GLU A 162 -20.51 13.34 20.14
N SER A 163 -21.14 12.31 19.58
CA SER A 163 -22.18 11.53 20.24
C SER A 163 -21.66 10.66 21.39
N LEU A 164 -20.34 10.44 21.48
CA LEU A 164 -19.73 9.66 22.54
C LEU A 164 -19.62 10.47 23.85
N PRO A 165 -19.65 9.80 25.02
CA PRO A 165 -19.43 10.47 26.29
C PRO A 165 -18.04 11.10 26.33
N ALA A 166 -17.92 12.28 26.95
CA ALA A 166 -16.69 13.07 26.97
C ALA A 166 -15.50 12.39 27.68
N GLY A 167 -15.69 11.24 28.33
CA GLY A 167 -14.70 10.64 29.24
C GLY A 167 -14.54 11.50 30.50
N ARG A 168 -14.23 10.88 31.64
CA ARG A 168 -13.89 11.61 32.88
C ARG A 168 -12.39 11.52 33.13
#